data_AF-A0A2N2CF25-F1
#
_entry.id   AF-A0A2N2CF25-F1
#
_cell.length_a   1.000
_cell.length_b   1.000
_cell.length_c   1.000
_cell.angle_alpha   90.00
_cell.angle_beta   90.00
_cell.angle_gamma   90.00
#
_symmetry.space_group_name_H-M   'P 1'
#
loop_
_entity.id
_entity.type
_entity.pdbx_description
1 polymer ?
#
loop_
_entity_poly.entity_id
_entity_poly.type
_entity_poly.pdbx_seq_one_letter_code
_entity_poly.pdbx_strand_id
1 'polypeptide(L)'
;MNNRTEHIRENNAETITWILGATGETKEKIKNYIMDQGIKAFLLHHKQLEIATEEHEKIDVLKRVIQTFDGDIETINFGDMDEGC
;
A
#
# COMPACT_ATOMS: atom_id res chain seq x y z
N MET A 1 -1.15 23.52 3.32
CA MET A 1 -0.51 22.75 2.23
C MET A 1 -0.56 21.22 2.48
N ASN A 2 -1.51 20.67 3.25
CA ASN A 2 -1.53 19.24 3.63
C ASN A 2 -2.54 18.35 2.86
N ASN A 3 -3.50 18.91 2.12
CA ASN A 3 -4.60 18.11 1.55
C ASN A 3 -4.19 17.14 0.42
N ARG A 4 -3.19 17.49 -0.40
CA ARG A 4 -2.84 16.68 -1.58
C ARG A 4 -2.21 15.35 -1.17
N THR A 5 -1.25 15.39 -0.26
CA THR A 5 -0.55 14.20 0.22
C THR A 5 -1.49 13.25 0.97
N GLU A 6 -2.37 13.81 1.80
CA GLU A 6 -3.39 13.03 2.53
C GLU A 6 -4.35 12.35 1.56
N HIS A 7 -4.84 13.08 0.54
CA HIS A 7 -5.72 12.51 -0.48
C HIS A 7 -5.03 11.41 -1.32
N ILE A 8 -3.75 11.59 -1.67
CA ILE A 8 -2.96 10.54 -2.36
C ILE A 8 -2.85 9.30 -1.47
N ARG A 9 -2.57 9.46 -0.18
CA ARG A 9 -2.49 8.33 0.77
C ARG A 9 -3.81 7.62 0.91
N GLU A 10 -4.92 8.35 0.98
CA GLU A 10 -6.27 7.78 1.06
C GLU A 10 -6.60 6.97 -0.20
N ASN A 11 -6.34 7.54 -1.38
CA ASN A 11 -6.53 6.84 -2.66
C ASN A 11 -5.65 5.58 -2.75
N ASN A 12 -4.40 5.66 -2.30
CA ASN A 12 -3.50 4.50 -2.24
C ASN A 12 -4.03 3.43 -1.29
N ALA A 13 -4.52 3.82 -0.10
CA ALA A 13 -5.06 2.90 0.89
C ALA A 13 -6.32 2.19 0.39
N GLU A 14 -7.24 2.91 -0.26
CA GLU A 14 -8.42 2.32 -0.89
C GLU A 14 -8.05 1.39 -2.04
N THR A 15 -7.15 1.81 -2.93
CA THR A 15 -6.70 1.00 -4.06
C THR A 15 -6.08 -0.31 -3.60
N ILE A 16 -5.19 -0.25 -2.60
CA ILE A 16 -4.52 -1.44 -2.09
C ILE A 16 -5.50 -2.39 -1.40
N THR A 17 -6.40 -1.87 -0.57
CA THR A 17 -7.39 -2.74 0.08
C THR A 17 -8.38 -3.35 -0.90
N TRP A 18 -8.72 -2.64 -1.99
CA TRP A 18 -9.50 -3.18 -3.09
C TRP A 18 -8.77 -4.30 -3.84
N ILE A 19 -7.50 -4.10 -4.22
CA ILE A 19 -6.69 -5.13 -4.92
C ILE A 19 -6.58 -6.41 -4.07
N LEU A 20 -6.38 -6.26 -2.76
CA LEU A 20 -6.25 -7.38 -1.84
C LEU A 20 -7.59 -8.07 -1.53
N GLY A 21 -8.72 -7.46 -1.92
CA GLY A 21 -10.05 -7.94 -1.52
C GLY A 21 -10.26 -7.88 0.00
N ALA A 22 -9.55 -7.00 0.69
CA ALA A 22 -9.59 -6.90 2.15
C ALA A 22 -10.92 -6.27 2.60
N THR A 23 -11.52 -6.84 3.64
CA THR A 23 -12.79 -6.37 4.22
C THR A 23 -12.72 -6.32 5.74
N GLY A 24 -13.70 -5.65 6.37
CA GLY A 24 -13.82 -5.59 7.83
C GLY A 24 -12.56 -5.06 8.52
N GLU A 25 -12.17 -5.71 9.61
CA GLU A 25 -11.04 -5.30 10.44
C GLU A 25 -9.70 -5.30 9.69
N THR A 26 -9.47 -6.27 8.78
CA THR A 26 -8.26 -6.32 7.95
C THR A 26 -8.14 -5.09 7.06
N LYS A 27 -9.26 -4.67 6.44
CA LYS A 27 -9.29 -3.45 5.61
C LYS A 27 -8.86 -2.23 6.42
N GLU A 28 -9.42 -2.07 7.62
CA GLU A 28 -9.10 -0.94 8.50
C GLU A 28 -7.64 -0.96 8.97
N LYS A 29 -7.10 -2.13 9.34
CA LYS A 29 -5.68 -2.27 9.72
C LYS A 29 -4.73 -1.87 8.60
N ILE A 30 -4.99 -2.34 7.37
CA ILE A 30 -4.18 -2.00 6.20
C ILE A 30 -4.29 -0.50 5.87
N LYS A 31 -5.52 0.03 5.84
CA LYS A 31 -5.76 1.46 5.58
C LYS A 31 -5.02 2.34 6.57
N ASN A 32 -5.19 2.09 7.87
CA ASN A 32 -4.58 2.89 8.92
C ASN A 32 -3.05 2.87 8.81
N TYR A 33 -2.47 1.71 8.51
CA TYR A 33 -1.02 1.61 8.31
C TYR A 33 -0.55 2.43 7.10
N ILE A 34 -1.24 2.35 5.97
CA ILE A 34 -0.88 3.12 4.75
C ILE A 34 -1.07 4.62 4.97
N MET A 35 -2.12 5.03 5.68
CA MET A 35 -2.36 6.44 5.99
C MET A 35 -1.25 7.02 6.88
N ASP A 36 -0.82 6.26 7.89
CA ASP A 36 0.20 6.68 8.85
C ASP A 36 1.62 6.63 8.24
N GLN A 37 2.00 5.46 7.71
CA GLN A 37 3.37 5.13 7.31
C GLN A 37 3.61 5.19 5.79
N GLY A 38 2.56 5.18 4.98
CA GLY A 38 2.64 5.15 3.52
C GLY A 38 2.71 3.74 2.93
N ILE A 39 2.41 3.65 1.63
CA ILE A 39 2.32 2.38 0.88
C ILE A 39 3.65 1.62 0.83
N LYS A 40 4.78 2.33 0.73
CA LYS A 40 6.10 1.70 0.66
C LYS A 40 6.44 0.99 1.98
N ALA A 41 6.25 1.68 3.10
CA ALA A 41 6.43 1.09 4.42
C ALA A 41 5.51 -0.11 4.62
N PHE A 42 4.26 -0.01 4.17
CA PHE A 42 3.32 -1.12 4.17
C PHE A 42 3.87 -2.35 3.40
N LEU A 43 4.31 -2.21 2.16
CA LEU A 43 4.83 -3.34 1.36
C LEU A 43 6.13 -3.93 1.94
N LEU A 44 6.93 -3.14 2.64
CA LEU A 44 8.17 -3.61 3.27
C LEU A 44 7.93 -4.28 4.62
N HIS A 45 6.93 -3.82 5.38
CA HIS A 45 6.76 -4.17 6.79
C HIS A 45 5.38 -4.77 7.13
N HIS A 46 4.57 -5.15 6.14
CA HIS A 46 3.24 -5.73 6.35
C HIS A 46 3.20 -6.91 7.32
N LYS A 47 4.30 -7.67 7.49
CA LYS A 47 4.41 -8.78 8.44
C LYS A 47 4.30 -8.36 9.92
N GLN A 48 4.37 -7.06 10.21
CA GLN A 48 4.13 -6.51 11.54
C GLN A 48 2.64 -6.30 11.84
N LEU A 49 1.78 -6.34 10.82
CA LEU A 49 0.34 -6.21 11.01
C LEU A 49 -0.24 -7.48 11.63
N GLU A 50 -1.10 -7.32 12.62
CA GLU A 50 -1.87 -8.41 13.21
C GLU A 50 -3.07 -8.77 12.32
N ILE A 51 -2.81 -9.44 11.19
CA ILE A 51 -3.83 -9.94 10.24
C ILE A 51 -3.61 -11.43 9.96
N ALA A 52 -4.56 -12.06 9.29
CA ALA A 52 -4.47 -13.49 8.98
C ALA A 52 -3.30 -13.79 8.02
N THR A 53 -2.72 -14.99 8.13
CA THR A 53 -1.61 -15.43 7.28
C THR A 53 -1.94 -15.37 5.78
N GLU A 54 -3.17 -15.74 5.40
CA GLU A 54 -3.65 -15.64 4.02
C GLU A 54 -3.59 -14.19 3.49
N GLU A 55 -3.89 -13.21 4.34
CA GLU A 55 -3.82 -11.79 3.97
C GLU A 55 -2.37 -11.35 3.78
N HIS A 56 -1.43 -11.84 4.59
CA HIS A 56 -0.01 -11.60 4.35
C HIS A 56 0.47 -12.21 3.03
N GLU A 57 -0.03 -13.40 2.65
CA GLU A 57 0.33 -14.03 1.38
C GLU A 57 -0.15 -13.22 0.18
N LYS A 58 -1.37 -12.66 0.24
CA LYS A 58 -1.90 -11.73 -0.78
C LYS A 58 -1.01 -10.50 -0.93
N ILE A 59 -0.54 -9.94 0.19
CA ILE A 59 0.37 -8.79 0.19
C ILE A 59 1.74 -9.17 -0.39
N ASP A 60 2.28 -10.34 -0.03
CA ASP A 60 3.54 -10.85 -0.60
C ASP A 60 3.42 -11.08 -2.13
N VAL A 61 2.27 -11.54 -2.63
CA VAL A 61 1.99 -11.63 -4.07
C VAL A 61 2.00 -10.25 -4.71
N LEU A 62 1.25 -9.30 -4.14
CA LEU A 62 1.20 -7.93 -4.66
C LEU A 62 2.59 -7.28 -4.71
N LYS A 63 3.37 -7.45 -3.64
CA LYS A 63 4.76 -7.00 -3.55
C LYS A 63 5.61 -7.53 -4.70
N ARG A 64 5.54 -8.85 -4.97
CA ARG A 64 6.28 -9.47 -6.08
C ARG A 64 5.84 -8.96 -7.44
N VAL A 65 4.54 -8.75 -7.64
CA VAL A 65 3.99 -8.20 -8.89
C VAL A 65 4.59 -6.82 -9.12
N ILE A 66 4.49 -5.92 -8.15
CA ILE A 66 5.06 -4.56 -8.23
C ILE A 66 6.57 -4.64 -8.52
N GLN A 67 7.31 -5.50 -7.82
CA GLN A 67 8.75 -5.65 -8.04
C GLN A 67 9.10 -6.14 -9.45
N THR A 68 8.24 -6.96 -10.04
CA THR A 68 8.45 -7.49 -11.40
C THR A 68 8.29 -6.40 -12.46
N PHE A 69 7.37 -5.46 -12.25
CA PHE A 69 7.08 -4.40 -13.22
C PHE A 69 7.94 -3.15 -13.02
N ASP A 70 8.19 -2.75 -11.78
CA ASP A 70 8.86 -1.48 -11.44
C ASP A 70 10.25 -1.66 -10.81
N GLY A 71 10.71 -2.91 -10.62
CA GLY A 71 12.03 -3.19 -10.06
C GLY A 71 12.05 -3.15 -8.52
N ASP A 72 13.04 -2.50 -7.92
CA ASP A 72 13.16 -2.51 -6.46
C ASP A 72 12.15 -1.56 -5.81
N ILE A 73 11.27 -2.09 -4.95
CA ILE A 73 10.31 -1.30 -4.15
C ILE A 73 11.00 -0.19 -3.35
N GLU A 74 12.25 -0.39 -2.93
CA GLU A 74 13.02 0.65 -2.25
C GLU A 74 13.31 1.87 -3.13
N THR A 75 13.18 1.73 -4.45
CA THR A 75 13.43 2.79 -5.43
C THR A 75 12.16 3.35 -6.05
N ILE A 76 11.00 2.70 -5.84
CA ILE A 76 9.72 3.16 -6.39
C ILE A 76 9.26 4.44 -5.68
N ASN A 77 8.98 5.45 -6.49
CA ASN A 77 8.35 6.68 -6.04
C ASN A 77 6.83 6.60 -6.23
N PHE A 78 6.12 6.25 -5.16
CA PHE A 78 4.65 6.26 -5.11
C PHE A 78 4.06 7.68 -4.91
N GLY A 79 4.91 8.71 -4.90
CA GLY A 79 4.60 10.07 -4.47
C GLY A 79 4.56 11.14 -5.56
N ASP A 80 4.93 10.84 -6.81
CA ASP A 80 4.85 11.79 -7.92
C ASP A 80 3.87 11.30 -9.00
N MET A 81 2.56 11.40 -8.72
CA MET A 81 1.56 11.58 -9.78
C MET A 81 1.33 13.07 -9.99
N ASP A 82 2.27 13.69 -10.71
CA ASP A 82 2.05 14.61 -11.84
C ASP A 82 3.37 15.33 -12.16
N GLU A 83 3.91 15.05 -13.35
CA GLU A 83 4.08 16.06 -14.40
C GLU A 83 4.53 15.34 -15.68
N GLY A 84 3.55 14.80 -16.41
CA GLY A 84 3.72 14.28 -17.77
C GLY A 84 2.69 14.95 -18.68
N CYS A 85 3.21 15.74 -19.62
CA CYS A 85 2.51 16.62 -20.57
C CYS A 85 1.38 15.99 -21.39
#